data_AF-A0A645FZP1-F1
#
_entry.id   AF-A0A645FZP1-F1
#
_cell.length_a   1.000
_cell.length_b   1.000
_cell.length_c   1.000
_cell.angle_alpha   90.00
_cell.angle_beta   90.00
_cell.angle_gamma   90.00
#
_symmetry.space_group_name_H-M   'P 1'
#
loop_
_entity.id
_entity.type
_entity.pdbx_description
1 polymer ?
#
loop_
_entity_poly.entity_id
_entity_poly.type
_entity_poly.pdbx_seq_one_letter_code
_entity_poly.pdbx_strand_id
1 'polypeptide(L)'
;MISPKTSYLEKKQVALIKGSIGCPYGCEYCYCRCVNGGVYIKSDYDKMVEEMADIEAEYFWIVDDVLFAMREDALAFIEAISKIDVKVKIIGYLRADFIIKEADLLPRLKKAGLAEVIVGFESVNNEELEDYHKSTDALRYPEAISLLKENSIDLTALFMVHPDYSLRDFIDLRDFIRKHDIDVYTISVFTPIKGTSSYEKVKKDLITQDLKKYDFLHLVLKPRLPVPLFYILFYWTHLRLLKSKRIWKYISRHNS
;
A
#
# COMPACT_ATOMS: atom_id res chain seq x y z
N MET A 1 -11.75 -16.84 -21.13
CA MET A 1 -11.12 -17.55 -19.99
C MET A 1 -9.70 -17.08 -19.78
N ILE A 2 -9.51 -16.08 -18.92
CA ILE A 2 -8.19 -15.79 -18.36
C ILE A 2 -7.74 -17.07 -17.64
N SER A 3 -6.57 -17.58 -18.01
CA SER A 3 -5.98 -18.76 -17.39
C SER A 3 -5.98 -18.58 -15.86
N PRO A 4 -6.23 -19.62 -15.04
CA PRO A 4 -6.22 -19.56 -13.56
C PRO A 4 -4.86 -19.17 -12.93
N LYS A 5 -3.96 -18.55 -13.70
CA LYS A 5 -2.55 -18.30 -13.42
C LYS A 5 -2.27 -16.95 -12.76
N THR A 6 -3.21 -15.99 -12.74
CA THR A 6 -2.97 -14.71 -12.05
C THR A 6 -3.56 -14.75 -10.63
N SER A 7 -2.71 -14.43 -9.66
CA SER A 7 -3.06 -14.42 -8.25
C SER A 7 -2.38 -13.27 -7.52
N TYR A 8 -3.03 -12.82 -6.45
CA TYR A 8 -2.46 -11.90 -5.48
C TYR A 8 -2.72 -12.50 -4.10
N LEU A 9 -1.67 -13.06 -3.48
CA LEU A 9 -1.79 -13.84 -2.26
C LEU A 9 -2.90 -14.91 -2.41
N GLU A 10 -3.89 -14.93 -1.52
CA GLU A 10 -5.01 -15.87 -1.55
C GLU A 10 -6.12 -15.54 -2.56
N LYS A 11 -6.00 -14.44 -3.32
CA LYS A 11 -6.99 -14.00 -4.32
C LYS A 11 -6.62 -14.56 -5.71
N LYS A 12 -7.59 -15.15 -6.43
CA LYS A 12 -7.40 -15.85 -7.73
C LYS A 12 -8.06 -15.07 -8.86
N GLN A 13 -7.67 -15.35 -10.10
CA GLN A 13 -8.23 -14.71 -11.30
C GLN A 13 -8.20 -13.19 -11.15
N VAL A 14 -7.01 -12.67 -10.82
CA VAL A 14 -6.79 -11.24 -10.62
C VAL A 14 -6.45 -10.61 -11.96
N ALA A 15 -7.26 -9.66 -12.40
CA ALA A 15 -6.92 -8.76 -13.51
C ALA A 15 -6.33 -7.45 -12.95
N LEU A 16 -5.44 -6.83 -13.71
CA LEU A 16 -4.91 -5.50 -13.39
C LEU A 16 -5.62 -4.48 -14.26
N ILE A 17 -6.06 -3.38 -13.65
CA ILE A 17 -6.71 -2.25 -14.32
C ILE A 17 -6.01 -0.97 -13.90
N LYS A 18 -5.84 -0.03 -14.83
CA LYS A 18 -5.30 1.29 -14.52
C LYS A 18 -6.32 2.34 -14.95
N GLY A 19 -6.77 3.15 -14.00
CA GLY A 19 -7.70 4.25 -14.24
C GLY A 19 -6.98 5.59 -14.31
N SER A 20 -6.22 5.91 -13.27
CA SER A 20 -5.51 7.18 -13.12
C SER A 20 -4.01 7.07 -13.41
N ILE A 21 -3.38 8.22 -13.68
CA ILE A 21 -1.95 8.34 -13.92
C ILE A 21 -1.36 9.33 -12.91
N GLY A 22 -0.39 8.87 -12.13
CA GLY A 22 0.29 9.65 -11.11
C GLY A 22 -0.55 9.78 -9.83
N CYS A 23 -0.16 10.72 -8.98
CA CYS A 23 -0.76 10.94 -7.68
C CYS A 23 -0.80 12.46 -7.37
N PRO A 24 -1.92 13.00 -6.86
CA PRO A 24 -2.03 14.43 -6.55
C PRO A 24 -1.25 14.82 -5.28
N TYR A 25 -0.82 13.84 -4.48
CA TYR A 25 -0.11 14.07 -3.23
C TYR A 25 1.40 14.26 -3.43
N GLY A 26 2.00 15.10 -2.59
CA GLY A 26 3.41 15.48 -2.67
C GLY A 26 4.33 14.81 -1.65
N CYS A 27 4.13 13.53 -1.35
CA CYS A 27 4.99 12.78 -0.41
C CYS A 27 6.46 12.85 -0.86
N GLU A 28 7.38 13.28 0.02
CA GLU A 28 8.75 13.62 -0.39
C GLU A 28 9.58 12.44 -0.88
N TYR A 29 9.26 11.24 -0.41
CA TYR A 29 9.96 10.00 -0.71
C TYR A 29 9.39 9.27 -1.94
N CYS A 30 8.18 9.63 -2.35
CA CYS A 30 7.41 8.86 -3.32
C CYS A 30 7.73 9.30 -4.76
N TYR A 31 8.18 8.36 -5.58
CA TYR A 31 8.49 8.62 -6.99
C TYR A 31 7.25 8.66 -7.89
N CYS A 32 6.07 8.23 -7.42
CA CYS A 32 4.85 8.15 -8.24
C CYS A 32 4.51 9.51 -8.87
N ARG A 33 4.71 10.61 -8.14
CA ARG A 33 4.50 11.97 -8.67
C ARG A 33 5.52 12.34 -9.77
N CYS A 34 6.71 11.75 -9.76
CA CYS A 34 7.75 11.99 -10.76
C CYS A 34 7.43 11.31 -12.10
N VAL A 35 6.68 10.21 -12.10
CA VAL A 35 6.41 9.38 -13.31
C VAL A 35 5.68 10.16 -14.39
N ASN A 36 4.80 11.10 -14.02
CA ASN A 36 4.03 11.92 -14.96
C ASN A 36 4.34 13.42 -14.83
N GLY A 37 5.60 13.77 -14.53
CA GLY A 37 6.04 15.17 -14.45
C GLY A 37 5.29 16.01 -13.42
N GLY A 38 4.77 15.38 -12.36
CA GLY A 38 3.97 16.05 -11.33
C GLY A 38 2.49 16.25 -11.66
N VAL A 39 2.04 15.84 -12.85
CA VAL A 39 0.65 15.95 -13.29
C VAL A 39 -0.15 14.72 -12.88
N TYR A 40 -1.27 14.94 -12.21
CA TYR A 40 -2.23 13.88 -11.88
C TYR A 40 -3.37 13.88 -12.90
N ILE A 41 -3.62 12.72 -13.51
CA ILE A 41 -4.77 12.50 -14.39
C ILE A 41 -5.73 11.59 -13.66
N LYS A 42 -6.92 12.11 -13.35
CA LYS A 42 -7.98 11.36 -12.66
C LYS A 42 -8.50 10.21 -13.52
N SER A 43 -8.99 9.18 -12.85
CA SER A 43 -9.68 8.06 -13.50
C SER A 43 -11.03 8.50 -14.06
N ASP A 44 -11.38 7.96 -15.22
CA ASP A 44 -12.75 7.96 -15.76
C ASP A 44 -13.41 6.65 -15.29
N TYR A 45 -14.13 6.72 -14.17
CA TYR A 45 -14.67 5.52 -13.52
C TYR A 45 -15.70 4.78 -14.38
N ASP A 46 -16.46 5.48 -15.22
CA ASP A 46 -17.41 4.83 -16.13
C ASP A 46 -16.66 3.97 -17.15
N LYS A 47 -15.65 4.53 -17.83
CA LYS A 47 -14.83 3.75 -18.79
C LYS A 47 -14.06 2.61 -18.13
N MET A 48 -13.52 2.85 -16.94
CA MET A 48 -12.79 1.82 -16.20
C MET A 48 -13.70 0.64 -15.86
N VAL A 49 -14.95 0.91 -15.46
CA VAL A 49 -15.94 -0.12 -15.16
C VAL A 49 -16.46 -0.82 -16.43
N GLU A 50 -16.62 -0.10 -17.53
CA GLU A 50 -16.90 -0.69 -18.86
C GLU A 50 -15.79 -1.68 -19.27
N GLU A 51 -14.52 -1.29 -19.14
CA GLU A 51 -13.38 -2.17 -19.42
C GLU A 51 -13.38 -3.42 -18.51
N MET A 52 -13.67 -3.23 -17.22
CA MET A 52 -13.79 -4.34 -16.27
C MET A 52 -14.89 -5.32 -16.65
N ALA A 53 -16.01 -4.86 -17.21
CA ALA A 53 -17.14 -5.72 -17.58
C ALA A 53 -16.80 -6.71 -18.70
N ASP A 54 -15.83 -6.38 -19.57
CA ASP A 54 -15.37 -7.22 -20.67
C ASP A 54 -14.27 -8.22 -20.25
N ILE A 55 -13.84 -8.18 -18.98
CA ILE A 55 -12.74 -8.99 -18.46
C ILE A 55 -13.27 -10.10 -17.53
N GLU A 56 -12.99 -11.35 -17.90
CA GLU A 56 -13.34 -12.51 -17.07
C GLU A 56 -12.36 -12.65 -15.89
N ALA A 57 -12.65 -11.96 -14.78
CA ALA A 57 -11.87 -11.99 -13.55
C ALA A 57 -12.76 -11.94 -12.30
N GLU A 58 -12.31 -12.58 -11.21
CA GLU A 58 -13.00 -12.50 -9.91
C GLU A 58 -12.57 -11.24 -9.15
N TYR A 59 -11.28 -10.90 -9.24
CA TYR A 59 -10.70 -9.73 -8.60
C TYR A 59 -10.08 -8.79 -9.63
N PHE A 60 -10.23 -7.50 -9.39
CA PHE A 60 -9.59 -6.44 -10.15
C PHE A 60 -8.71 -5.65 -9.21
N TRP A 61 -7.40 -5.67 -9.47
CA TRP A 61 -6.47 -4.78 -8.80
C TRP A 61 -6.34 -3.52 -9.64
N ILE A 62 -6.90 -2.43 -9.12
CA ILE A 62 -6.73 -1.10 -9.68
C ILE A 62 -5.34 -0.61 -9.27
N VAL A 63 -4.39 -0.67 -10.21
CA VAL A 63 -2.96 -0.36 -10.01
C VAL A 63 -2.67 1.14 -10.13
N ASP A 64 -3.60 1.94 -9.64
CA ASP A 64 -3.48 3.38 -9.50
C ASP A 64 -2.63 3.71 -8.27
N ASP A 65 -1.87 4.81 -8.33
CA ASP A 65 -1.05 5.26 -7.19
C ASP A 65 -1.91 5.71 -6.00
N VAL A 66 -3.16 6.12 -6.28
CA VAL A 66 -4.23 6.32 -5.30
C VAL A 66 -5.57 6.10 -5.99
N LEU A 67 -6.39 5.19 -5.43
CA LEU A 67 -7.69 4.85 -6.01
C LEU A 67 -8.70 6.00 -5.89
N PHE A 68 -8.78 6.63 -4.72
CA PHE A 68 -9.63 7.79 -4.43
C PHE A 68 -8.81 8.89 -3.77
N ALA A 69 -8.74 10.06 -4.38
CA ALA A 69 -8.08 11.23 -3.80
C ALA A 69 -9.07 12.10 -2.99
N MET A 70 -10.34 12.09 -3.38
CA MET A 70 -11.41 12.84 -2.72
C MET A 70 -12.74 12.07 -2.71
N ARG A 71 -13.67 12.50 -1.85
CA ARG A 71 -14.95 11.82 -1.62
C ARG A 71 -15.73 11.59 -2.92
N GLU A 72 -15.67 12.56 -3.81
CA GLU A 72 -16.34 12.58 -5.11
C GLU A 72 -15.85 11.43 -6.00
N ASP A 73 -14.57 11.07 -5.89
CA ASP A 73 -13.99 9.94 -6.63
C ASP A 73 -14.62 8.61 -6.18
N ALA A 74 -14.77 8.40 -4.87
CA ALA A 74 -15.42 7.21 -4.33
C ALA A 74 -16.91 7.14 -4.67
N LEU A 75 -17.61 8.28 -4.64
CA LEU A 75 -19.02 8.36 -5.04
C LEU A 75 -19.20 8.05 -6.53
N ALA A 76 -18.35 8.62 -7.39
CA ALA A 76 -18.37 8.35 -8.82
C ALA A 76 -18.07 6.89 -9.13
N PHE A 77 -17.12 6.27 -8.42
CA PHE A 77 -16.84 4.84 -8.56
C PHE A 77 -18.01 3.96 -8.12
N ILE A 78 -18.66 4.27 -6.99
CA ILE A 78 -19.86 3.54 -6.53
C ILE A 78 -20.97 3.62 -7.57
N GLU A 79 -21.19 4.81 -8.14
CA GLU A 79 -22.20 5.03 -9.18
C GLU A 79 -21.86 4.25 -10.45
N ALA A 80 -20.62 4.31 -10.93
CA ALA A 80 -20.17 3.58 -12.12
C ALA A 80 -20.37 2.06 -11.96
N ILE A 81 -19.93 1.48 -10.82
CA ILE A 81 -20.13 0.06 -10.52
C ILE A 81 -21.61 -0.32 -10.48
N SER A 82 -22.49 0.58 -10.02
CA SER A 82 -23.92 0.28 -9.95
C SER A 82 -24.60 0.13 -11.32
N LYS A 83 -23.96 0.59 -12.41
CA LYS A 83 -24.46 0.50 -13.78
C LYS A 83 -24.19 -0.85 -14.44
N ILE A 84 -23.36 -1.70 -13.82
CA ILE A 84 -23.01 -3.02 -14.37
C ILE A 84 -23.57 -4.16 -13.50
N ASP A 85 -23.98 -5.24 -14.16
CA ASP A 85 -24.54 -6.44 -13.48
C ASP A 85 -23.45 -7.42 -13.00
N VAL A 86 -22.17 -7.09 -13.18
CA VAL A 86 -21.06 -7.97 -12.83
C VAL A 86 -20.63 -7.75 -11.37
N LYS A 87 -20.66 -8.83 -10.58
CA LYS A 87 -20.09 -8.81 -9.23
C LYS A 87 -18.57 -8.87 -9.29
N VAL A 88 -17.94 -7.73 -9.04
CA VAL A 88 -16.48 -7.60 -9.00
C VAL A 88 -15.96 -7.48 -7.56
N LYS A 89 -14.70 -7.87 -7.35
CA LYS A 89 -13.97 -7.62 -6.11
C LYS A 89 -12.76 -6.74 -6.39
N ILE A 90 -12.59 -5.69 -5.62
CA ILE A 90 -11.62 -4.63 -5.92
C ILE A 90 -10.49 -4.64 -4.90
N ILE A 91 -9.27 -4.55 -5.42
CA ILE A 91 -8.05 -4.29 -4.66
C ILE A 91 -7.54 -2.93 -5.12
N GLY A 92 -7.18 -2.03 -4.21
CA GLY A 92 -6.66 -0.73 -4.59
C GLY A 92 -5.85 -0.04 -3.50
N TYR A 93 -5.07 0.96 -3.90
CA TYR A 93 -4.30 1.78 -2.96
C TYR A 93 -5.18 2.89 -2.38
N LEU A 94 -5.25 2.98 -1.06
CA LEU A 94 -5.89 4.10 -0.38
C LEU A 94 -5.01 4.65 0.72
N ARG A 95 -5.23 5.92 1.05
CA ARG A 95 -4.59 6.57 2.18
C ARG A 95 -5.41 6.37 3.44
N ALA A 96 -4.73 6.29 4.59
CA ALA A 96 -5.42 6.12 5.86
C ALA A 96 -6.27 7.36 6.24
N ASP A 97 -5.84 8.58 5.89
CA ASP A 97 -6.64 9.78 6.11
C ASP A 97 -7.96 9.79 5.32
N PHE A 98 -7.94 9.30 4.07
CA PHE A 98 -9.16 9.11 3.27
C PHE A 98 -10.12 8.11 3.94
N ILE A 99 -9.62 6.93 4.34
CA ILE A 99 -10.42 5.87 4.97
C ILE A 99 -11.14 6.41 6.21
N ILE A 100 -10.42 7.21 7.01
CA ILE A 100 -10.94 7.75 8.26
C ILE A 100 -11.94 8.89 8.01
N LYS A 101 -11.58 9.84 7.15
CA LYS A 101 -12.42 11.00 6.86
C LYS A 101 -13.74 10.60 6.20
N GLU A 102 -13.69 9.61 5.33
CA GLU A 102 -14.83 9.14 4.52
C GLU A 102 -15.39 7.80 5.04
N ALA A 103 -15.32 7.59 6.36
CA ALA A 103 -15.75 6.35 7.03
C ALA A 103 -17.19 5.94 6.68
N ASP A 104 -18.09 6.91 6.46
CA ASP A 104 -19.48 6.68 6.09
C ASP A 104 -19.65 6.03 4.70
N LEU A 105 -18.64 6.13 3.83
CA LEU A 105 -18.65 5.51 2.51
C LEU A 105 -18.19 4.04 2.53
N LEU A 106 -17.48 3.58 3.56
CA LEU A 106 -16.92 2.24 3.60
C LEU A 106 -17.96 1.11 3.43
N PRO A 107 -19.16 1.16 4.04
CA PRO A 107 -20.19 0.16 3.78
C PRO A 107 -20.65 0.13 2.32
N ARG A 108 -20.75 1.30 1.69
CA ARG A 108 -21.15 1.44 0.29
C ARG A 108 -20.05 0.97 -0.66
N LEU A 109 -18.81 1.30 -0.36
CA LEU A 109 -17.63 0.82 -1.09
C LEU A 109 -17.51 -0.70 -0.99
N LYS A 110 -17.74 -1.28 0.19
CA LYS A 110 -17.77 -2.73 0.38
C LYS A 110 -18.84 -3.38 -0.50
N LYS A 111 -20.05 -2.80 -0.55
CA LYS A 111 -21.13 -3.27 -1.43
C LYS A 111 -20.78 -3.12 -2.92
N ALA A 112 -20.05 -2.06 -3.29
CA ALA A 112 -19.50 -1.84 -4.62
C ALA A 112 -18.27 -2.73 -4.93
N GLY A 113 -17.94 -3.69 -4.07
CA GLY A 113 -16.92 -4.69 -4.33
C GLY A 113 -15.56 -4.42 -3.71
N LEU A 114 -15.34 -3.31 -2.98
CA LEU A 114 -14.05 -3.05 -2.31
C LEU A 114 -13.72 -4.19 -1.34
N ALA A 115 -12.76 -5.02 -1.74
CA ALA A 115 -12.42 -6.26 -1.06
C ALA A 115 -11.17 -6.09 -0.21
N GLU A 116 -10.19 -5.36 -0.73
CA GLU A 116 -8.91 -5.11 -0.07
C GLU A 116 -8.39 -3.71 -0.39
N VAL A 117 -7.79 -3.08 0.61
CA VAL A 117 -7.03 -1.84 0.44
C VAL A 117 -5.57 -2.06 0.82
N ILE A 118 -4.68 -1.55 -0.02
CA ILE A 118 -3.25 -1.45 0.27
C ILE A 118 -3.01 -0.04 0.80
N VAL A 119 -2.57 0.06 2.05
CA VAL A 119 -2.45 1.35 2.72
C VAL A 119 -1.00 1.58 3.11
N GLY A 120 -0.43 2.65 2.57
CA GLY A 120 0.82 3.18 3.06
C GLY A 120 0.65 3.69 4.48
N PHE A 121 1.32 3.09 5.46
CA PHE A 121 1.48 3.63 6.81
C PHE A 121 2.87 4.25 6.97
N GLU A 122 3.90 3.73 6.29
CA GLU A 122 5.30 4.18 6.30
C GLU A 122 5.97 4.03 7.66
N SER A 123 5.54 4.78 8.68
CA SER A 123 6.11 4.74 10.02
C SER A 123 5.03 4.68 11.09
N VAL A 124 5.37 4.12 12.25
CA VAL A 124 4.53 4.14 13.45
C VAL A 124 4.90 5.29 14.39
N ASN A 125 5.90 6.10 14.03
CA ASN A 125 6.34 7.29 14.74
C ASN A 125 5.94 8.54 13.95
N ASN A 126 5.28 9.50 14.61
CA ASN A 126 4.83 10.74 13.98
C ASN A 126 5.96 11.63 13.49
N GLU A 127 7.10 11.67 14.18
CA GLU A 127 8.26 12.48 13.77
C GLU A 127 8.73 12.09 12.35
N GLU A 128 8.73 10.78 12.04
CA GLU A 128 9.10 10.28 10.71
C GLU A 128 8.03 10.59 9.65
N LEU A 129 6.74 10.62 10.02
CA LEU A 129 5.67 10.96 9.07
C LEU A 129 5.68 12.43 8.67
N GLU A 130 6.07 13.32 9.60
CA GLU A 130 6.29 14.73 9.33
C GLU A 130 7.44 14.92 8.33
N ASP A 131 8.57 14.24 8.54
CA ASP A 131 9.70 14.25 7.59
C ASP A 131 9.31 13.75 6.19
N TYR A 132 8.34 12.85 6.12
CA TYR A 132 7.82 12.34 4.86
C TYR A 132 6.77 13.24 4.18
N HIS A 133 6.43 14.39 4.79
CA HIS A 133 5.31 15.27 4.40
C HIS A 133 4.00 14.52 4.17
N LYS A 134 3.75 13.50 4.99
CA LYS A 134 2.50 12.75 4.92
C LYS A 134 1.47 13.46 5.78
N SER A 135 0.34 13.87 5.20
CA SER A 135 -0.76 14.54 5.92
C SER A 135 -1.50 13.65 6.93
N THR A 136 -0.99 12.46 7.24
CA THR A 136 -1.66 11.49 8.11
C THR A 136 -0.86 11.29 9.38
N ASP A 137 -1.55 11.32 10.52
CA ASP A 137 -1.03 11.09 11.86
C ASP A 137 -1.04 9.58 12.18
N ALA A 138 0.11 9.03 12.60
CA ALA A 138 0.26 7.62 12.98
C ALA A 138 -0.68 7.22 14.12
N LEU A 139 -1.02 8.16 15.00
CA LEU A 139 -1.97 7.95 16.10
C LEU A 139 -3.37 7.58 15.60
N ARG A 140 -3.67 7.89 14.34
CA ARG A 140 -4.95 7.60 13.70
C ARG A 140 -4.96 6.30 12.90
N TYR A 141 -3.83 5.64 12.69
CA TYR A 141 -3.83 4.33 12.02
C TYR A 141 -4.68 3.27 12.72
N PRO A 142 -4.73 3.18 14.07
CA PRO A 142 -5.67 2.29 14.74
C PRO A 142 -7.14 2.50 14.34
N GLU A 143 -7.54 3.76 14.10
CA GLU A 143 -8.89 4.13 13.65
C GLU A 143 -9.15 3.56 12.24
N ALA A 144 -8.24 3.80 11.29
CA ALA A 144 -8.33 3.23 9.93
C ALA A 144 -8.43 1.69 9.96
N ILE A 145 -7.59 1.04 10.78
CA ILE A 145 -7.57 -0.44 10.90
C ILE A 145 -8.92 -0.95 11.44
N SER A 146 -9.49 -0.29 12.45
CA SER A 146 -10.79 -0.66 13.02
C SER A 146 -11.91 -0.53 11.99
N LEU A 147 -11.97 0.62 11.31
CA LEU A 147 -12.97 0.92 10.29
C LEU A 147 -12.95 -0.10 9.14
N LEU A 148 -11.77 -0.51 8.67
CA LEU A 148 -11.64 -1.55 7.64
C LEU A 148 -12.13 -2.91 8.14
N LYS A 149 -11.76 -3.30 9.37
CA LYS A 149 -12.20 -4.57 9.99
C LYS A 149 -13.71 -4.62 10.17
N GLU A 150 -14.31 -3.55 10.69
CA GLU A 150 -15.76 -3.42 10.88
C GLU A 150 -16.54 -3.56 9.57
N ASN A 151 -15.96 -3.08 8.46
CA ASN A 151 -16.56 -3.17 7.12
C ASN A 151 -16.14 -4.41 6.34
N SER A 152 -15.41 -5.35 6.96
CA SER A 152 -14.89 -6.56 6.32
C SER A 152 -14.08 -6.27 5.05
N ILE A 153 -13.31 -5.18 5.05
CA ILE A 153 -12.36 -4.83 3.99
C ILE A 153 -10.98 -5.29 4.45
N ASP A 154 -10.32 -6.11 3.64
CA ASP A 154 -8.97 -6.59 3.97
C ASP A 154 -7.97 -5.42 3.92
N LEU A 155 -6.97 -5.47 4.79
CA LEU A 155 -5.86 -4.52 4.81
C LEU A 155 -4.56 -5.23 4.45
N THR A 156 -3.80 -4.64 3.51
CA THR A 156 -2.36 -4.86 3.39
C THR A 156 -1.64 -3.56 3.75
N ALA A 157 -0.94 -3.56 4.88
CA ALA A 157 -0.21 -2.37 5.35
C ALA A 157 1.20 -2.29 4.75
N LEU A 158 1.62 -1.11 4.32
CA LEU A 158 2.99 -0.86 3.88
C LEU A 158 3.73 -0.05 4.94
N PHE A 159 4.88 -0.56 5.37
CA PHE A 159 5.80 0.10 6.29
C PHE A 159 7.15 0.31 5.59
N MET A 160 7.89 1.29 6.07
CA MET A 160 9.19 1.68 5.56
C MET A 160 10.13 1.92 6.73
N VAL A 161 11.16 1.09 6.83
CA VAL A 161 12.21 1.19 7.83
C VAL A 161 13.28 2.16 7.35
N HIS A 162 13.60 3.16 8.17
CA HIS A 162 14.67 4.09 7.86
C HIS A 162 16.04 3.50 8.24
N PRO A 163 17.11 3.74 7.46
CA PRO A 163 18.49 3.34 7.82
C PRO A 163 18.93 3.81 9.21
N ASP A 164 18.39 4.94 9.69
CA ASP A 164 18.69 5.47 11.03
C ASP A 164 17.93 4.78 12.18
N TYR A 165 17.10 3.76 11.89
CA TYR A 165 16.36 3.01 12.92
C TYR A 165 17.29 2.48 14.02
N SER A 166 16.90 2.76 15.26
CA SER A 166 17.44 2.13 16.45
C SER A 166 16.78 0.77 16.71
N LEU A 167 17.30 0.03 17.69
CA LEU A 167 16.66 -1.21 18.16
C LEU A 167 15.22 -0.95 18.64
N ARG A 168 14.95 0.24 19.22
CA ARG A 168 13.65 0.60 19.76
C ARG A 168 12.62 0.76 18.65
N ASP A 169 12.98 1.40 17.54
CA ASP A 169 12.07 1.63 16.40
C ASP A 169 11.60 0.30 15.79
N PHE A 170 12.50 -0.68 15.67
CA PHE A 170 12.14 -2.03 15.26
C PHE A 170 11.21 -2.75 16.26
N ILE A 171 11.38 -2.51 17.57
CA ILE A 171 10.48 -3.06 18.60
C ILE A 171 9.10 -2.42 18.47
N ASP A 172 9.03 -1.09 18.36
CA ASP A 172 7.78 -0.35 18.27
C ASP A 172 6.98 -0.74 17.01
N LEU A 173 7.65 -0.89 15.86
CA LEU A 173 7.02 -1.39 14.64
C LEU A 173 6.42 -2.80 14.83
N ARG A 174 7.18 -3.74 15.43
CA ARG A 174 6.68 -5.10 15.71
C ARG A 174 5.53 -5.09 16.69
N ASP A 175 5.62 -4.27 17.73
CA ASP A 175 4.58 -4.15 18.75
C ASP A 175 3.31 -3.54 18.18
N PHE A 176 3.41 -2.54 17.31
CA PHE A 176 2.28 -1.99 16.58
C PHE A 176 1.59 -3.03 15.71
N ILE A 177 2.34 -3.75 14.86
CA ILE A 177 1.83 -4.83 14.00
C ILE A 177 1.10 -5.88 14.83
N ARG A 178 1.69 -6.28 15.96
CA ARG A 178 1.12 -7.29 16.87
C ARG A 178 -0.13 -6.78 17.57
N LYS A 179 -0.09 -5.58 18.13
CA LYS A 179 -1.17 -4.97 18.92
C LYS A 179 -2.44 -4.77 18.08
N HIS A 180 -2.29 -4.37 16.83
CA HIS A 180 -3.41 -4.10 15.93
C HIS A 180 -3.81 -5.31 15.07
N ASP A 181 -3.18 -6.46 15.28
CA ASP A 181 -3.40 -7.71 14.54
C ASP A 181 -3.49 -7.47 13.03
N ILE A 182 -2.42 -6.89 12.48
CA ILE A 182 -2.26 -6.68 11.04
C ILE A 182 -1.88 -8.03 10.42
N ASP A 183 -2.79 -8.61 9.63
CA ASP A 183 -2.62 -9.96 9.07
C ASP A 183 -1.62 -10.00 7.91
N VAL A 184 -1.61 -8.97 7.06
CA VAL A 184 -0.70 -8.87 5.90
C VAL A 184 -0.05 -7.49 5.89
N TYR A 185 1.25 -7.45 5.70
CA TYR A 185 2.01 -6.21 5.53
C TYR A 185 3.29 -6.44 4.72
N THR A 186 3.85 -5.36 4.20
CA THR A 186 5.17 -5.33 3.56
C THR A 186 6.03 -4.30 4.27
N ILE A 187 7.33 -4.57 4.36
CA ILE A 187 8.30 -3.66 4.97
C ILE A 187 9.39 -3.42 3.95
N SER A 188 9.58 -2.17 3.56
CA SER A 188 10.69 -1.71 2.74
C SER A 188 11.77 -1.05 3.59
N VAL A 189 12.96 -0.90 3.01
CA VAL A 189 14.00 0.01 3.47
C VAL A 189 13.81 1.34 2.73
N PHE A 190 13.86 2.45 3.46
CA PHE A 190 13.82 3.78 2.85
C PHE A 190 14.92 3.90 1.79
N THR A 191 14.47 4.06 0.55
CA THR A 191 15.31 4.10 -0.64
C THR A 191 15.03 5.43 -1.36
N PRO A 192 15.91 6.44 -1.23
CA PRO A 192 15.75 7.71 -1.94
C PRO A 192 15.79 7.48 -3.45
N ILE A 193 14.68 7.71 -4.14
CA ILE A 193 14.58 7.53 -5.59
C ILE A 193 14.97 8.82 -6.31
N LYS A 194 15.83 8.72 -7.33
CA LYS A 194 16.26 9.88 -8.12
C LYS A 194 15.07 10.68 -8.65
N GLY A 195 15.07 11.98 -8.40
CA GLY A 195 14.00 12.91 -8.79
C GLY A 195 13.02 13.25 -7.67
N THR A 196 13.08 12.58 -6.52
CA THR A 196 12.27 12.93 -5.34
C THR A 196 12.97 14.00 -4.47
N SER A 197 12.19 14.71 -3.64
CA SER A 197 12.74 15.68 -2.66
C SER A 197 13.71 14.99 -1.71
N SER A 198 13.34 13.80 -1.23
CA SER A 198 14.15 13.03 -0.29
C SER A 198 15.51 12.64 -0.87
N TYR A 199 15.58 12.29 -2.17
CA TYR A 199 16.84 12.02 -2.85
C TYR A 199 17.74 13.23 -2.89
N GLU A 200 17.21 14.41 -3.22
CA GLU A 200 18.03 15.63 -3.28
C GLU A 200 18.64 16.00 -1.92
N LYS A 201 17.94 15.68 -0.82
CA LYS A 201 18.43 15.89 0.57
C LYS A 201 19.61 14.98 0.91
N VAL A 202 19.54 13.70 0.55
CA VAL A 202 20.49 12.66 1.02
C VAL A 202 21.45 12.16 -0.05
N LYS A 203 21.40 12.70 -1.28
CA LYS A 203 22.22 12.21 -2.42
C LYS A 203 23.72 12.18 -2.15
N LYS A 204 24.22 13.05 -1.25
CA LYS A 204 25.64 13.11 -0.86
C LYS A 204 26.04 12.01 0.11
N ASP A 205 25.07 11.43 0.82
CA ASP A 205 25.26 10.43 1.87
C ASP A 205 25.03 8.99 1.36
N LEU A 206 24.72 8.84 0.06
CA LEU A 206 24.55 7.55 -0.59
C LEU A 206 25.83 6.72 -0.53
N ILE A 207 25.73 5.49 -0.01
CA ILE A 207 26.85 4.56 0.07
C ILE A 207 27.05 3.76 -1.22
N THR A 208 26.12 3.88 -2.19
CA THR A 208 26.18 3.18 -3.46
C THR A 208 25.40 3.89 -4.57
N GLN A 209 25.89 3.77 -5.80
CA GLN A 209 25.23 4.22 -7.03
C GLN A 209 24.74 3.04 -7.89
N ASP A 210 24.90 1.80 -7.39
CA ASP A 210 24.44 0.61 -8.09
C ASP A 210 22.91 0.54 -8.07
N LEU A 211 22.28 0.78 -9.22
CA LEU A 211 20.83 0.78 -9.39
C LEU A 211 20.19 -0.56 -9.02
N LYS A 212 20.94 -1.67 -9.04
CA LYS A 212 20.42 -2.99 -8.63
C LYS A 212 20.07 -3.05 -7.14
N LYS A 213 20.61 -2.13 -6.33
CA LYS A 213 20.32 -2.03 -4.89
C LYS A 213 19.15 -1.10 -4.59
N TYR A 214 18.54 -0.46 -5.59
CA TYR A 214 17.38 0.42 -5.41
C TYR A 214 16.09 -0.40 -5.54
N ASP A 215 16.00 -1.49 -4.80
CA ASP A 215 14.91 -2.48 -4.83
C ASP A 215 14.01 -2.42 -3.59
N PHE A 216 14.17 -1.37 -2.76
CA PHE A 216 13.47 -1.18 -1.49
C PHE A 216 13.80 -2.22 -0.42
N LEU A 217 14.81 -3.06 -0.61
CA LEU A 217 15.23 -4.08 0.37
C LEU A 217 16.68 -3.88 0.81
N HIS A 218 17.51 -3.24 -0.01
CA HIS A 218 18.89 -2.96 0.32
C HIS A 218 19.10 -1.57 0.95
N LEU A 219 20.05 -1.51 1.89
CA LEU A 219 20.61 -0.26 2.38
C LEU A 219 21.39 0.46 1.26
N VAL A 220 20.92 1.66 0.91
CA VAL A 220 21.62 2.61 0.03
C VAL A 220 22.15 3.85 0.77
N LEU A 221 21.87 3.94 2.07
CA LEU A 221 22.43 4.90 3.02
C LEU A 221 23.11 4.15 4.17
N LYS A 222 24.00 4.84 4.88
CA LYS A 222 24.68 4.26 6.05
C LYS A 222 23.67 4.07 7.19
N PRO A 223 23.50 2.85 7.72
CA PRO A 223 22.60 2.64 8.84
C PRO A 223 23.21 3.10 10.17
N ARG A 224 22.35 3.40 11.14
CA ARG A 224 22.75 3.66 12.54
C ARG A 224 23.31 2.42 13.22
N LEU A 225 22.66 1.29 12.98
CA LEU A 225 23.05 -0.01 13.52
C LEU A 225 24.14 -0.66 12.65
N PRO A 226 24.96 -1.56 13.22
CA PRO A 226 25.80 -2.43 12.40
C PRO A 226 24.97 -3.15 11.33
N VAL A 227 25.46 -3.17 10.09
CA VAL A 227 24.72 -3.72 8.93
C VAL A 227 24.15 -5.12 9.19
N PRO A 228 24.88 -6.09 9.77
CA PRO A 228 24.32 -7.41 10.07
C PRO A 228 23.14 -7.34 11.06
N LEU A 229 23.25 -6.50 12.08
CA LEU A 229 22.20 -6.33 13.09
C LEU A 229 20.94 -5.69 12.48
N PHE A 230 21.11 -4.68 11.62
CA PHE A 230 20.00 -4.06 10.90
C PHE A 230 19.19 -5.10 10.11
N TYR A 231 19.86 -5.91 9.28
CA TYR A 231 19.17 -6.93 8.48
C TYR A 231 18.55 -8.04 9.33
N ILE A 232 19.19 -8.46 10.43
CA ILE A 232 18.59 -9.41 11.37
C ILE A 232 17.26 -8.85 11.91
N LEU A 233 17.23 -7.60 12.36
CA LEU A 233 16.02 -6.96 12.89
C LEU A 233 14.96 -6.73 11.80
N PHE A 234 15.38 -6.33 10.60
CA PHE A 234 14.53 -6.14 9.43
C PHE A 234 13.79 -7.45 9.06
N TYR A 235 14.53 -8.54 8.85
CA TYR A 235 13.93 -9.84 8.52
C TYR A 235 13.19 -10.48 9.70
N TRP A 236 13.62 -10.25 10.95
CA TRP A 236 12.85 -10.67 12.12
C TRP A 236 11.46 -10.03 12.13
N THR A 237 11.36 -8.75 11.77
CA THR A 237 10.05 -8.07 11.71
C THR A 237 9.08 -8.77 10.77
N HIS A 238 9.55 -9.39 9.68
CA HIS A 238 8.74 -10.18 8.75
C HIS A 238 8.26 -11.53 9.31
N LEU A 239 8.91 -12.11 10.34
CA LEU A 239 8.55 -13.44 10.85
C LEU A 239 7.11 -13.52 11.38
N ARG A 240 6.49 -12.38 11.74
CA ARG A 240 5.08 -12.36 12.16
C ARG A 240 4.12 -12.73 11.00
N LEU A 241 4.53 -12.57 9.75
CA LEU A 241 3.78 -13.04 8.57
C LEU A 241 3.60 -14.57 8.56
N LEU A 242 4.48 -15.33 9.22
CA LEU A 242 4.30 -16.78 9.39
C LEU A 242 3.08 -17.16 10.23
N LYS A 243 2.43 -16.20 10.88
CA LYS A 243 1.15 -16.40 11.59
C LYS A 243 -0.06 -15.87 10.80
N SER A 244 0.17 -15.30 9.62
CA SER A 244 -0.88 -14.71 8.79
C SER A 244 -1.78 -15.78 8.21
N LYS A 245 -3.09 -15.65 8.42
CA LYS A 245 -4.06 -16.62 7.88
C LYS A 245 -4.12 -16.55 6.35
N ARG A 246 -4.01 -15.34 5.79
CA ARG A 246 -4.02 -15.11 4.34
C ARG A 246 -2.79 -15.70 3.66
N ILE A 247 -1.61 -15.52 4.26
CA ILE A 247 -0.36 -16.12 3.72
C ILE A 247 -0.40 -17.65 3.82
N TRP A 248 -0.87 -18.22 4.94
CA TRP A 248 -1.03 -19.67 5.03
C TRP A 248 -1.99 -20.23 3.99
N LYS A 249 -3.12 -19.55 3.74
CA LYS A 249 -4.05 -19.90 2.66
C LYS A 249 -3.39 -19.84 1.28
N TYR A 250 -2.43 -18.94 1.06
CA TYR A 250 -1.68 -18.88 -0.19
C TYR A 250 -0.67 -20.03 -0.32
N ILE A 251 0.12 -20.28 0.71
CA ILE A 251 1.18 -21.32 0.70
C ILE A 251 0.58 -22.72 0.60
N SER A 252 -0.46 -23.03 1.39
CA SER A 252 -1.06 -24.37 1.42
C SER A 252 -1.62 -24.82 0.07
N ARG A 253 -1.91 -23.88 -0.82
CA ARG A 253 -2.45 -24.15 -2.17
C ARG A 253 -1.44 -24.66 -3.17
N HIS A 254 -0.14 -24.40 -2.98
CA HIS A 254 0.89 -24.92 -3.89
C HIS A 254 1.27 -26.38 -3.58
N ASN A 255 0.75 -26.93 -2.48
CA ASN A 255 0.93 -28.32 -2.06
C ASN A 255 -0.32 -29.20 -2.37
N SER A 256 -1.29 -28.69 -3.14
CA SER A 256 -2.54 -29.39 -3.50
C SER A 256 -2.67 -29.58 -5.01
#